data_AF-A0A3D2SX66-F1
#
_entry.id   AF-A0A3D2SX66-F1
#
_cell.length_a   1.000
_cell.length_b   1.000
_cell.length_c   1.000
_cell.angle_alpha   90.00
_cell.angle_beta   90.00
_cell.angle_gamma   90.00
#
_symmetry.space_group_name_H-M   'P 1'
#
loop_
_entity.id
_entity.type
_entity.pdbx_description
1 polymer ?
#
loop_
_entity_poly.entity_id
_entity_poly.type
_entity_poly.pdbx_seq_one_letter_code
_entity_poly.pdbx_strand_id
1 'polypeptide(L)'
;KSTGEVMGIDQKTAQAFAKSQLGASVKLPTEGTVFVSVRDMDKEALLPIAKNLVDMGFKLVATGGTCEYLLEQGVAVRRINKVMEGQPHIVDAII
;
A
#
# COMPACT_ATOMS: atom_id res chain seq x y z
N LYS A 1 -3.53 -19.08 -4.56
CA LYS A 1 -4.68 -20.01 -4.40
C LYS A 1 -5.05 -20.00 -2.93
N SER A 2 -6.28 -19.62 -2.56
CA SER A 2 -6.73 -19.64 -1.17
C SER A 2 -7.08 -21.07 -0.73
N THR A 3 -6.70 -21.48 0.48
CA THR A 3 -6.93 -22.84 1.01
C THR A 3 -7.82 -22.86 2.25
N GLY A 4 -8.35 -21.70 2.68
CA GLY A 4 -9.23 -21.57 3.83
C GLY A 4 -9.87 -20.17 3.90
N GLU A 5 -10.81 -20.00 4.82
CA GLU A 5 -11.52 -18.74 5.06
C GLU A 5 -11.60 -18.43 6.56
N VAL A 6 -11.69 -17.14 6.88
CA VAL A 6 -11.71 -16.64 8.25
C VAL A 6 -12.76 -15.55 8.38
N MET A 7 -13.43 -15.48 9.53
CA MET A 7 -14.45 -14.49 9.82
C MET A 7 -14.04 -13.64 11.02
N GLY A 8 -14.01 -12.32 10.84
CA GLY A 8 -13.89 -11.37 11.94
C GLY A 8 -15.25 -10.77 12.27
N ILE A 9 -15.62 -10.78 13.55
CA ILE A 9 -16.91 -10.27 14.04
C ILE A 9 -16.66 -9.10 14.98
N ASP A 10 -17.29 -7.97 14.69
CA ASP A 10 -17.29 -6.78 15.53
C ASP A 10 -18.52 -5.90 15.22
N GLN A 11 -18.87 -4.99 16.13
CA GLN A 11 -19.88 -3.96 15.92
C GLN A 11 -19.43 -2.92 14.88
N LYS A 12 -18.12 -2.70 14.75
CA LYS A 12 -17.55 -1.78 13.76
C LYS A 12 -16.88 -2.54 12.62
N THR A 13 -17.23 -2.22 11.38
CA THR A 13 -16.70 -2.90 10.18
C THR A 13 -15.16 -2.88 10.11
N ALA A 14 -14.52 -1.75 10.45
CA ALA A 14 -13.06 -1.65 10.47
C ALA A 14 -12.41 -2.62 11.47
N GLN A 15 -13.03 -2.81 12.64
CA GLN A 15 -12.55 -3.73 13.67
C GLN A 15 -12.82 -5.19 13.28
N ALA A 16 -13.98 -5.47 12.67
CA ALA A 16 -14.30 -6.78 12.11
C ALA A 16 -13.29 -7.18 11.01
N PHE A 17 -12.91 -6.24 10.14
CA PHE A 17 -11.90 -6.46 9.11
C PHE A 17 -10.51 -6.69 9.70
N ALA A 18 -10.08 -5.88 10.68
CA ALA A 18 -8.81 -6.10 11.36
C ALA A 18 -8.74 -7.50 12.02
N LYS A 19 -9.84 -7.95 12.64
CA LYS A 19 -9.96 -9.29 13.21
C LYS A 19 -9.87 -10.39 12.16
N SER A 20 -10.46 -10.21 10.96
CA SER A 20 -10.35 -11.20 9.90
C SER A 20 -8.92 -11.29 9.35
N GLN A 21 -8.22 -10.16 9.21
CA GLN A 21 -6.80 -10.17 8.82
C GLN A 21 -5.93 -10.91 9.87
N LEU A 22 -6.15 -10.66 11.16
CA LEU A 22 -5.49 -11.39 12.24
C LEU A 22 -5.83 -12.90 12.20
N GLY A 23 -7.10 -13.25 11.95
CA GLY A 23 -7.54 -14.63 11.77
C GLY A 23 -6.85 -15.33 10.60
N ALA A 24 -6.57 -14.60 9.51
CA ALA A 24 -5.79 -15.07 8.36
C ALA A 24 -4.28 -15.15 8.65
N SER A 25 -3.86 -14.94 9.90
CA SER A 25 -2.46 -14.84 10.31
C SER A 25 -1.68 -13.72 9.61
N VAL A 26 -2.38 -12.70 9.11
CA VAL A 26 -1.78 -11.49 8.53
C VAL A 26 -1.55 -10.49 9.65
N LYS A 27 -0.28 -10.19 9.95
CA LYS A 27 0.08 -9.08 10.81
C LYS A 27 0.08 -7.81 9.98
N LEU A 28 -0.89 -6.94 10.24
CA LEU A 28 -0.94 -5.63 9.58
C LEU A 28 0.25 -4.80 10.07
N PRO A 29 1.09 -4.26 9.17
CA PRO A 29 2.15 -3.36 9.55
C PRO A 29 1.55 -2.07 10.13
N THR A 30 2.15 -1.57 11.21
CA THR A 30 1.79 -0.29 11.85
C THR A 30 2.76 0.82 11.50
N GLU A 31 3.89 0.49 10.88
CA GLU A 31 4.94 1.40 10.46
C GLU A 31 5.69 0.81 9.25
N GLY A 32 6.52 1.62 8.59
CA GLY A 32 7.41 1.17 7.53
C GLY A 32 7.17 1.87 6.19
N THR A 33 7.46 1.14 5.10
CA THR A 33 7.37 1.64 3.73
C THR A 33 6.31 0.89 2.94
N VAL A 34 5.38 1.61 2.32
CA VAL A 34 4.32 1.05 1.47
C VAL A 34 4.67 1.25 0.00
N PHE A 35 4.66 0.16 -0.74
CA PHE A 35 4.77 0.20 -2.20
C PHE A 35 3.39 0.36 -2.84
N VAL A 36 3.28 1.31 -3.77
CA VAL A 36 2.05 1.64 -4.46
C VAL A 36 2.28 1.69 -5.97
N SER A 37 1.52 0.89 -6.71
CA SER A 37 1.56 0.87 -8.17
C SER A 37 0.17 0.54 -8.68
N VAL A 38 -0.47 1.50 -9.34
CA VAL A 38 -1.84 1.39 -9.82
C VAL A 38 -1.93 1.81 -11.29
N ARG A 39 -3.04 1.46 -11.96
CA ARG A 39 -3.33 1.93 -13.31
C ARG A 39 -3.78 3.39 -13.26
N ASP A 40 -3.72 4.09 -14.39
CA ASP A 40 -4.04 5.53 -14.43
C ASP A 40 -5.47 5.83 -13.96
N MET A 41 -6.43 4.98 -14.30
CA MET A 41 -7.84 5.10 -13.87
C MET A 41 -8.03 5.04 -12.34
N ASP A 42 -7.12 4.37 -11.63
CA ASP A 42 -7.22 4.16 -10.18
C ASP A 42 -6.50 5.26 -9.38
N LYS A 43 -5.81 6.19 -10.06
CA LYS A 43 -5.01 7.24 -9.43
C LYS A 43 -5.85 8.19 -8.56
N GLU A 44 -7.04 8.56 -9.03
CA GLU A 44 -7.96 9.41 -8.27
C GLU A 44 -8.42 8.74 -6.98
N ALA A 45 -8.80 7.46 -7.05
CA ALA A 45 -9.19 6.67 -5.89
C ALA A 45 -8.02 6.41 -4.91
N LEU A 46 -6.79 6.34 -5.44
CA LEU A 46 -5.58 6.14 -4.64
C LEU A 46 -5.23 7.37 -3.79
N LEU A 47 -5.47 8.58 -4.28
CA LEU A 47 -5.02 9.82 -3.64
C LEU A 47 -5.39 9.94 -2.14
N PRO A 48 -6.68 9.77 -1.72
CA PRO A 48 -7.03 9.84 -0.31
C PRO A 48 -6.36 8.73 0.52
N ILE A 49 -6.15 7.55 -0.07
CA ILE A 49 -5.47 6.42 0.60
C ILE A 49 -4.00 6.76 0.85
N ALA A 50 -3.32 7.31 -0.16
CA ALA A 50 -1.91 7.71 -0.07
C ALA A 50 -1.70 8.81 0.98
N LYS A 51 -2.61 9.80 1.05
CA LYS A 51 -2.59 10.84 2.10
C LYS A 51 -2.73 10.24 3.49
N ASN A 52 -3.74 9.39 3.70
CA ASN A 52 -3.94 8.73 4.99
C ASN A 52 -2.71 7.91 5.42
N LEU A 53 -2.06 7.21 4.48
CA LEU A 53 -0.84 6.45 4.78
C LEU A 53 0.31 7.34 5.23
N VAL A 54 0.52 8.49 4.57
CA VAL A 54 1.53 9.47 4.97
C VAL A 54 1.19 10.09 6.33
N ASP A 55 -0.09 10.42 6.58
CA ASP A 55 -0.56 10.96 7.86
C ASP A 55 -0.38 9.96 9.02
N MET A 56 -0.47 8.65 8.72
CA MET A 56 -0.15 7.58 9.66
C MET A 56 1.36 7.35 9.85
N GLY A 57 2.22 8.09 9.15
CA GLY A 57 3.68 8.02 9.29
C GLY A 57 4.37 7.00 8.36
N PHE A 58 3.65 6.40 7.41
CA PHE A 58 4.27 5.49 6.44
C PHE A 58 5.06 6.26 5.39
N LYS A 59 6.15 5.65 4.91
CA LYS A 59 6.88 6.11 3.73
C LYS A 59 6.26 5.49 2.49
N LEU A 60 6.07 6.26 1.42
CA LEU A 60 5.55 5.72 0.16
C LEU A 60 6.67 5.52 -0.87
N VAL A 61 6.64 4.39 -1.57
CA VAL A 61 7.43 4.15 -2.78
C VAL A 61 6.50 3.77 -3.93
N ALA A 62 6.71 4.32 -5.13
CA ALA A 62 5.83 4.08 -6.26
C ALA A 62 6.58 3.98 -7.60
N THR A 63 5.98 3.27 -8.57
CA THR A 63 6.49 3.23 -9.95
C THR A 63 6.26 4.55 -10.66
N GLY A 64 7.03 4.86 -11.71
CA GLY A 64 7.11 6.18 -12.34
C GLY A 64 5.79 6.93 -12.48
N GLY A 65 4.83 6.38 -13.24
CA GLY A 65 3.56 7.06 -13.50
C GLY A 65 2.67 7.26 -12.28
N THR A 66 2.73 6.37 -11.28
CA THR A 66 2.01 6.57 -10.00
C THR A 66 2.74 7.57 -9.11
N CYS A 67 4.09 7.55 -9.12
CA CYS A 67 4.93 8.47 -8.35
C CYS A 67 4.74 9.92 -8.80
N GLU A 68 4.78 10.17 -10.11
CA GLU A 68 4.62 11.50 -10.69
C GLU A 68 3.26 12.10 -10.32
N TYR A 69 2.18 11.32 -10.50
CA TYR A 69 0.83 11.75 -10.11
C TYR A 69 0.73 12.11 -8.62
N LEU A 70 1.28 11.30 -7.72
CA LEU A 70 1.21 11.57 -6.28
C LEU A 70 2.02 12.81 -5.88
N LEU A 71 3.19 13.03 -6.51
CA LEU A 71 4.00 14.22 -6.30
C LEU A 71 3.27 15.49 -6.76
N GLU A 72 2.60 15.45 -7.91
CA GLU A 72 1.77 16.56 -8.41
C GLU A 72 0.63 16.92 -7.46
N GLN A 73 0.11 15.95 -6.71
CA GLN A 73 -0.93 16.14 -5.70
C GLN A 73 -0.37 16.50 -4.30
N GLY A 74 0.93 16.77 -4.21
CA GLY A 74 1.61 17.17 -2.97
C GLY A 74 1.85 16.04 -1.96
N VAL A 75 1.76 14.77 -2.39
CA VAL A 75 1.99 13.62 -1.52
C VAL A 75 3.47 13.21 -1.58
N ALA A 76 4.10 13.07 -0.41
CA ALA A 76 5.48 12.62 -0.31
C ALA A 76 5.62 11.14 -0.72
N VAL A 77 6.32 10.90 -1.83
CA VAL A 77 6.56 9.55 -2.37
C VAL A 77 7.93 9.48 -3.03
N ARG A 78 8.59 8.32 -2.93
CA ARG A 78 9.88 8.06 -3.60
C ARG A 78 9.67 7.14 -4.81
N ARG A 79 10.29 7.47 -5.94
CA ARG A 79 10.26 6.61 -7.12
C ARG A 79 11.04 5.31 -6.87
N ILE A 80 10.50 4.19 -7.33
CA ILE A 80 11.19 2.90 -7.38
C ILE A 80 11.02 2.26 -8.76
N ASN A 81 12.07 1.62 -9.25
CA ASN A 81 12.07 0.99 -10.56
C ASN A 81 11.29 -0.33 -10.53
N LYS A 82 10.64 -0.65 -11.65
CA LYS A 82 10.21 -2.03 -11.90
C LYS A 82 11.42 -2.92 -12.08
N VAL A 83 11.25 -4.24 -11.92
CA VAL A 83 12.33 -5.23 -12.11
C VAL A 83 13.02 -5.07 -13.47
N MET A 84 12.25 -4.74 -14.52
CA MET A 84 12.76 -4.57 -15.88
C MET A 84 13.41 -3.19 -16.15
N GLU A 85 13.36 -2.26 -15.19
CA GLU A 85 13.83 -0.87 -15.34
C GLU A 85 15.22 -0.64 -14.69
N GLY A 86 15.83 -1.68 -14.11
CA GLY A 86 17.17 -1.61 -13.49
C GLY A 86 17.15 -1.30 -11.99
N GLN A 87 18.32 -1.38 -11.34
CA GLN A 87 18.44 -1.31 -9.88
C GLN A 87 18.58 0.14 -9.33
N PRO A 88 18.13 0.42 -8.08
CA PRO A 88 17.38 -0.49 -7.20
C PRO A 88 15.92 -0.63 -7.63
N HIS A 89 15.44 -1.87 -7.75
CA HIS A 89 14.08 -2.18 -8.15
C HIS A 89 13.25 -2.75 -6.99
N ILE A 90 11.93 -2.82 -7.14
CA ILE A 90 10.99 -3.20 -6.07
C ILE A 90 11.37 -4.46 -5.27
N VAL A 91 11.96 -5.48 -5.90
CA VAL A 91 12.36 -6.71 -5.20
C VAL A 91 13.49 -6.45 -4.18
N ASP A 92 14.37 -5.49 -4.44
CA ASP A 92 15.46 -5.10 -3.53
C ASP A 92 14.93 -4.35 -2.29
N ALA A 93 13.73 -3.78 -2.40
CA ALA A 93 13.10 -2.98 -1.34
C ALA A 93 12.09 -3.76 -0.49
N ILE A 94 11.79 -5.01 -0.82
CA ILE A 94 10.81 -5.87 -0.12
C ILE A 94 11.47 -6.75 0.97
N ILE A 95 12.76 -6.57 1.26
CA ILE A 95 13.52 -7.37 2.23
C ILE A 95 13.06 -7.11 3.67
#